data_AF-A0AAN7J1L9-F1
#
_entry.id   AF-A0AAN7J1L9-F1
#
_cell.length_a   1.000
_cell.length_b   1.000
_cell.length_c   1.000
_cell.angle_alpha   90.00
_cell.angle_beta   90.00
_cell.angle_gamma   90.00
#
_symmetry.space_group_name_H-M   'P 1'
#
loop_
_entity.id
_entity.type
_entity.pdbx_description
1 polymer ?
#
loop_
_entity_poly.entity_id
_entity_poly.type
_entity_poly.pdbx_seq_one_letter_code
_entity_poly.pdbx_strand_id
1 'polypeptide(L)'
;METLKKHIRPSDITINVGKDASIPECFIPGESWKEVRHDNTVTWLAFWNDPINPKEFKYVFLAASSTLKGQSDKEKYEKARMLKHYIENIRTAYTKNFTCKDVSKRQIAVATYLIHKLALRVGNEKDDDEADTVGCCTLKVENVKAVDPNTLEFNFLGKDSIRYENKVEVELPVYKAIKQFLTGKRGSDDLFDMLDTNKLNAHLKELMPGLTAKVFRTYNASITLDEMVRKHLDLTTCLVCIFAINMNGEQRHEDLIFVV
;
A
#
# COMPACT_ATOMS: atom_id res chain seq x y z
N MET A 1 17.04 -4.59 -17.17
CA MET A 1 17.29 -5.80 -16.33
C MET A 1 18.71 -6.36 -16.50
N GLU A 2 19.66 -5.63 -17.14
CA GLU A 2 20.99 -6.16 -17.49
C GLU A 2 22.14 -5.32 -16.93
N THR A 3 21.87 -4.44 -15.97
CA THR A 3 22.86 -3.56 -15.36
C THR A 3 23.65 -4.29 -14.28
N LEU A 4 24.99 -4.23 -14.34
CA LEU A 4 25.86 -4.81 -13.32
C LEU A 4 25.73 -4.03 -12.01
N LYS A 5 25.27 -4.72 -10.94
CA LYS A 5 25.30 -4.17 -9.59
C LYS A 5 26.75 -4.12 -9.09
N LYS A 6 27.31 -2.91 -8.99
CA LYS A 6 28.67 -2.73 -8.47
C LYS A 6 28.77 -3.16 -7.01
N HIS A 7 29.95 -3.64 -6.63
CA HIS A 7 30.28 -3.95 -5.24
C HIS A 7 30.26 -2.66 -4.39
N ILE A 8 29.63 -2.73 -3.22
CA ILE A 8 29.56 -1.62 -2.26
C ILE A 8 30.84 -1.57 -1.44
N ARG A 9 31.50 -0.42 -1.37
CA ARG A 9 32.69 -0.21 -0.54
C ARG A 9 32.34 0.52 0.76
N PRO A 10 33.19 0.41 1.81
CA PRO A 10 33.12 1.29 2.98
C PRO A 10 32.86 2.77 2.67
N SER A 11 33.52 3.31 1.63
CA SER A 11 33.36 4.70 1.20
C SER A 11 31.99 5.04 0.60
N ASP A 12 31.11 4.05 0.39
CA ASP A 12 29.72 4.24 -0.04
C ASP A 12 28.73 4.22 1.14
N ILE A 13 29.17 3.71 2.30
CA ILE A 13 28.31 3.39 3.45
C ILE A 13 28.33 4.52 4.47
N THR A 14 27.14 5.00 4.83
CA THR A 14 26.92 5.89 5.97
C THR A 14 26.50 5.07 7.18
N ILE A 15 27.20 5.23 8.30
CA ILE A 15 26.90 4.58 9.58
C ILE A 15 26.11 5.55 10.46
N ASN A 16 25.10 5.06 11.19
CA ASN A 16 24.41 5.80 12.24
C ASN A 16 24.53 5.10 13.58
N VAL A 17 25.06 5.83 14.56
CA VAL A 17 25.39 5.31 15.88
C VAL A 17 25.13 6.39 16.94
N GLY A 18 24.94 6.02 18.20
CA GLY A 18 24.79 7.00 19.28
C GLY A 18 26.02 7.89 19.42
N LYS A 19 25.85 9.15 19.83
CA LYS A 19 26.96 10.12 19.98
C LYS A 19 28.07 9.63 20.91
N ASP A 20 27.66 8.94 21.98
CA ASP A 20 28.57 8.46 23.02
C ASP A 20 28.94 6.97 22.84
N ALA A 21 28.47 6.34 21.77
CA ALA A 21 28.76 4.94 21.48
C ALA A 21 29.99 4.80 20.60
N SER A 22 30.75 3.71 20.79
CA SER A 22 31.93 3.42 19.98
C SER A 22 31.56 3.30 18.50
N ILE A 23 32.25 4.08 17.66
CA ILE A 23 32.08 4.03 16.21
C ILE A 23 32.67 2.70 15.70
N PRO A 24 31.92 1.91 14.90
CA PRO A 24 32.45 0.69 14.30
C PRO A 24 33.70 0.98 13.45
N GLU A 25 34.78 0.24 13.68
CA GLU A 25 36.01 0.39 12.88
C GLU A 25 35.80 -0.15 11.45
N CYS A 26 36.46 0.48 10.48
CA CYS A 26 36.52 -0.05 9.11
C CYS A 26 37.57 -1.15 9.05
N PHE A 27 37.15 -2.39 8.82
CA PHE A 27 38.05 -3.56 8.79
C PHE A 27 38.86 -3.69 7.49
N ILE A 28 38.65 -2.80 6.51
CA ILE A 28 39.38 -2.83 5.23
C ILE A 28 40.55 -1.84 5.29
N PRO A 29 41.81 -2.31 5.19
CA PRO A 29 42.98 -1.44 5.28
C PRO A 29 42.97 -0.30 4.25
N GLY A 30 43.16 0.93 4.73
CA GLY A 30 43.20 2.13 3.89
C GLY A 30 41.83 2.68 3.47
N GLU A 31 40.73 2.03 3.88
CA GLU A 31 39.37 2.52 3.62
C GLU A 31 38.73 3.12 4.89
N SER A 32 37.72 3.95 4.68
CA SER A 32 36.93 4.57 5.75
C SER A 32 35.46 4.61 5.35
N TRP A 33 34.57 4.71 6.35
CA TRP A 33 33.15 4.93 6.11
C TRP A 33 32.93 6.25 5.39
N LYS A 34 31.92 6.31 4.52
CA LYS A 34 31.54 7.55 3.83
C LYS A 34 31.25 8.69 4.80
N GLU A 35 30.48 8.38 5.83
CA GLU A 35 30.02 9.33 6.83
C GLU A 35 29.60 8.56 8.11
N VAL A 36 29.80 9.18 9.27
CA VAL A 36 29.23 8.73 10.55
C VAL A 36 28.23 9.77 11.02
N ARG A 37 26.99 9.35 11.25
CA ARG A 37 25.88 10.18 11.74
C ARG A 37 25.46 9.74 13.13
N HIS A 38 24.81 10.68 13.81
CA HIS A 38 24.21 10.47 15.13
C HIS A 38 22.77 11.01 15.14
N ASP A 39 21.95 10.45 14.26
CA ASP A 39 20.55 10.80 14.08
C ASP A 39 19.66 9.84 14.89
N ASN A 40 19.04 10.36 15.94
CA ASN A 40 18.12 9.62 16.81
C ASN A 40 16.66 9.69 16.35
N THR A 41 16.38 10.29 15.19
CA THR A 41 15.04 10.37 14.59
C THR A 41 14.77 9.23 13.61
N VAL A 42 15.80 8.44 13.27
CA VAL A 42 15.74 7.32 12.33
C VAL A 42 15.98 5.98 13.05
N THR A 43 15.67 4.88 12.37
CA THR A 43 15.82 3.51 12.92
C THR A 43 16.83 2.65 12.16
N TRP A 44 17.43 3.17 11.08
CA TRP A 44 18.48 2.48 10.34
C TRP A 44 19.83 2.67 11.03
N LEU A 45 20.68 1.65 10.92
CA LEU A 45 22.03 1.60 11.48
C LEU A 45 23.10 1.93 10.44
N ALA A 46 22.82 1.61 9.18
CA ALA A 46 23.65 1.98 8.05
C ALA A 46 22.79 2.14 6.80
N PHE A 47 23.24 2.94 5.85
CA PHE A 47 22.63 3.00 4.52
C PHE A 47 23.66 3.34 3.44
N TRP A 48 23.29 3.05 2.19
CA TRP A 48 24.03 3.43 0.98
C TRP A 48 23.06 3.62 -0.20
N ASN A 49 23.51 4.28 -1.25
CA ASN A 49 22.75 4.42 -2.51
C ASN A 49 22.80 3.12 -3.32
N ASP A 50 21.69 2.69 -3.93
CA ASP A 50 21.72 1.51 -4.81
C ASP A 50 22.54 1.80 -6.08
N PRO A 51 23.55 0.98 -6.43
CA PRO A 51 24.33 1.16 -7.66
C PRO A 51 23.51 1.07 -8.95
N ILE A 52 22.36 0.40 -8.93
CA ILE A 52 21.46 0.29 -10.09
C ILE A 52 20.55 1.52 -10.18
N ASN A 53 19.98 1.95 -9.06
CA ASN A 53 19.12 3.14 -8.98
C ASN A 53 19.64 4.09 -7.90
N PRO A 54 20.46 5.10 -8.25
CA PRO A 54 21.08 5.99 -7.28
C PRO A 54 20.10 6.83 -6.45
N LYS A 55 18.85 6.98 -6.91
CA LYS A 55 17.77 7.66 -6.16
C LYS A 55 17.26 6.81 -5.00
N GLU A 56 17.43 5.49 -5.07
CA GLU A 56 17.07 4.59 -3.99
C GLU A 56 18.20 4.42 -2.97
N PHE A 57 17.78 4.28 -1.71
CA PHE A 57 18.67 3.96 -0.60
C PHE A 57 18.39 2.54 -0.10
N LYS A 58 19.44 1.80 0.22
CA LYS A 58 19.36 0.52 0.93
C LYS A 58 19.82 0.72 2.35
N TYR A 59 19.16 0.05 3.28
CA TYR A 59 19.30 0.28 4.71
C TYR A 59 19.55 -1.02 5.46
N VAL A 60 20.33 -0.95 6.54
CA VAL A 60 20.42 -1.98 7.56
C VAL A 60 19.54 -1.55 8.74
N PHE A 61 18.57 -2.39 9.10
CA PHE A 61 17.69 -2.19 10.24
C PHE A 61 17.88 -3.29 11.29
N LEU A 62 17.39 -3.05 12.50
CA LEU A 62 17.22 -4.11 13.50
C LEU A 62 16.27 -5.21 13.02
N ALA A 63 16.47 -6.41 13.55
CA ALA A 63 15.62 -7.57 13.29
C ALA A 63 14.16 -7.32 13.67
N ALA A 64 13.24 -8.08 13.05
CA ALA A 64 11.80 -7.98 13.31
C ALA A 64 11.42 -8.29 14.77
N SER A 65 12.21 -9.12 15.46
CA SER A 65 12.05 -9.44 16.88
C SER A 65 12.49 -8.32 17.83
N SER A 66 13.11 -7.26 17.32
CA SER A 66 13.52 -6.12 18.15
C SER A 66 12.32 -5.35 18.69
N THR A 67 12.46 -4.78 19.87
CA THR A 67 11.42 -3.98 20.53
C THR A 67 10.94 -2.82 19.66
N LEU A 68 11.85 -2.13 18.96
CA LEU A 68 11.52 -0.99 18.10
C LEU A 68 10.63 -1.39 16.92
N LYS A 69 10.95 -2.51 16.24
CA LYS A 69 10.12 -3.03 15.15
C LYS A 69 8.79 -3.55 15.68
N GLY A 70 8.79 -4.26 16.82
CA GLY A 70 7.58 -4.76 17.46
C GLY A 70 6.61 -3.64 17.89
N GLN A 71 7.11 -2.54 18.45
CA GLN A 71 6.29 -1.37 18.81
C GLN A 71 5.68 -0.71 17.57
N SER A 72 6.47 -0.51 16.51
CA SER A 72 5.96 0.03 15.24
C SER A 72 4.86 -0.86 14.63
N ASP A 73 5.03 -2.18 14.70
CA ASP A 73 4.04 -3.14 14.21
C ASP A 73 2.78 -3.18 15.07
N LYS A 74 2.91 -3.05 16.39
CA LYS A 74 1.76 -2.88 17.29
C LYS A 74 0.98 -1.62 16.94
N GLU A 75 1.65 -0.47 16.79
CA GLU A 75 1.01 0.80 16.42
C GLU A 75 0.30 0.73 15.07
N LYS A 76 0.88 0.02 14.09
CA LYS A 76 0.25 -0.26 12.80
C LYS A 76 -1.10 -0.95 12.97
N TYR A 77 -1.18 -2.00 13.80
CA TYR A 77 -2.44 -2.69 14.06
C TYR A 77 -3.40 -1.88 14.94
N GLU A 78 -2.90 -1.07 15.89
CA GLU A 78 -3.76 -0.16 16.65
C GLU A 78 -4.43 0.90 15.75
N LYS A 79 -3.73 1.42 14.74
CA LYS A 79 -4.34 2.30 13.72
C LYS A 79 -5.44 1.58 12.94
N ALA A 80 -5.23 0.32 12.57
CA ALA A 80 -6.28 -0.48 11.90
C ALA A 80 -7.48 -0.74 12.82
N ARG A 81 -7.25 -0.97 14.12
CA ARG A 81 -8.33 -1.09 15.13
C ARG A 81 -9.08 0.21 15.31
N MET A 82 -8.39 1.35 15.35
CA MET A 82 -9.02 2.66 15.38
C MET A 82 -9.90 2.88 14.14
N LEU A 83 -9.43 2.52 12.95
CA LEU A 83 -10.21 2.63 11.70
C LEU A 83 -11.56 1.92 11.81
N LYS A 84 -11.66 0.79 12.52
CA LYS A 84 -12.94 0.10 12.80
C LYS A 84 -14.01 1.02 13.39
N HIS A 85 -13.63 1.97 14.23
CA HIS A 85 -14.55 2.92 14.87
C HIS A 85 -14.91 4.11 13.97
N TYR A 86 -14.08 4.41 12.96
CA TYR A 86 -14.29 5.53 12.03
C TYR A 86 -14.87 5.09 10.68
N ILE A 87 -14.90 3.79 10.39
CA ILE A 87 -15.19 3.28 9.05
C ILE A 87 -16.57 3.68 8.54
N GLU A 88 -17.59 3.71 9.39
CA GLU A 88 -18.95 4.11 8.99
C GLU A 88 -19.05 5.60 8.64
N ASN A 89 -18.32 6.46 9.37
CA ASN A 89 -18.23 7.88 9.06
C ASN A 89 -17.52 8.10 7.72
N ILE A 90 -16.44 7.34 7.47
CA ILE A 90 -15.71 7.37 6.19
C ILE A 90 -16.60 6.91 5.04
N ARG A 91 -17.35 5.81 5.23
CA ARG A 91 -18.34 5.29 4.27
C ARG A 91 -19.37 6.35 3.92
N THR A 92 -19.95 6.98 4.94
CA THR A 92 -20.92 8.06 4.76
C THR A 92 -20.31 9.25 4.00
N ALA A 93 -19.07 9.63 4.32
CA ALA A 93 -18.38 10.75 3.69
C ALA A 93 -18.11 10.53 2.20
N TYR A 94 -17.54 9.38 1.82
CA TYR A 94 -17.29 9.12 0.40
C TYR A 94 -18.60 8.89 -0.37
N THR A 95 -19.61 8.25 0.22
CA THR A 95 -20.88 7.96 -0.49
C THR A 95 -21.62 9.26 -0.82
N LYS A 96 -21.60 10.24 0.11
CA LYS A 96 -22.12 11.58 -0.14
C LYS A 96 -21.43 12.28 -1.31
N ASN A 97 -20.13 12.04 -1.49
CA ASN A 97 -19.31 12.73 -2.49
C ASN A 97 -19.30 12.06 -3.87
N PHE A 98 -19.90 10.88 -4.06
CA PHE A 98 -20.02 10.24 -5.38
C PHE A 98 -20.73 11.09 -6.43
N THR A 99 -21.62 11.98 -6.00
CA THR A 99 -22.39 12.88 -6.88
C THR A 99 -21.99 14.34 -6.72
N CYS A 100 -20.84 14.61 -6.09
CA CYS A 100 -20.37 15.97 -5.88
C CYS A 100 -20.13 16.67 -7.23
N LYS A 101 -20.51 17.97 -7.31
CA LYS A 101 -20.24 18.80 -8.48
C LYS A 101 -18.74 18.99 -8.72
N ASP A 102 -17.98 19.04 -7.62
CA ASP A 102 -16.53 19.11 -7.64
C ASP A 102 -15.95 17.76 -8.08
N VAL A 103 -15.29 17.76 -9.25
CA VAL A 103 -14.69 16.56 -9.85
C VAL A 103 -13.59 15.98 -8.97
N SER A 104 -12.76 16.83 -8.34
CA SER A 104 -11.65 16.37 -7.50
C SER A 104 -12.18 15.62 -6.27
N LYS A 105 -13.18 16.19 -5.58
CA LYS A 105 -13.83 15.51 -4.43
C LYS A 105 -14.49 14.20 -4.83
N ARG A 106 -15.09 14.14 -6.02
CA ARG A 106 -15.71 12.94 -6.54
C ARG A 106 -14.68 11.86 -6.89
N GLN A 107 -13.54 12.22 -7.48
CA GLN A 107 -12.43 11.30 -7.72
C GLN A 107 -11.84 10.76 -6.42
N ILE A 108 -11.59 11.62 -5.42
CA ILE A 108 -11.15 11.22 -4.08
C ILE A 108 -12.11 10.21 -3.46
N ALA A 109 -13.42 10.49 -3.53
CA ALA A 109 -14.45 9.62 -2.97
C ALA A 109 -14.50 8.25 -3.66
N VAL A 110 -14.49 8.23 -4.99
CA VAL A 110 -14.49 6.99 -5.78
C VAL A 110 -13.21 6.18 -5.54
N ALA A 111 -12.03 6.81 -5.54
CA ALA A 111 -10.77 6.13 -5.25
C ALA A 111 -10.74 5.57 -3.82
N THR A 112 -11.24 6.33 -2.83
CA THR A 112 -11.36 5.86 -1.44
C THR A 112 -12.27 4.64 -1.35
N TYR A 113 -13.40 4.65 -2.06
CA TYR A 113 -14.31 3.51 -2.15
C TYR A 113 -13.62 2.28 -2.75
N LEU A 114 -12.89 2.43 -3.86
CA LEU A 114 -12.18 1.31 -4.51
C LEU A 114 -11.09 0.73 -3.60
N ILE A 115 -10.30 1.57 -2.92
CA ILE A 115 -9.29 1.11 -1.95
C ILE A 115 -9.95 0.35 -0.79
N HIS A 116 -11.05 0.89 -0.26
CA HIS A 116 -11.75 0.29 0.87
C HIS A 116 -12.44 -1.03 0.48
N LYS A 117 -13.10 -1.11 -0.68
CA LYS A 117 -13.87 -2.30 -1.09
C LYS A 117 -13.02 -3.39 -1.75
N LEU A 118 -12.04 -3.00 -2.57
CA LEU A 118 -11.22 -3.93 -3.36
C LEU A 118 -9.80 -4.08 -2.80
N ALA A 119 -9.48 -3.44 -1.69
CA ALA A 119 -8.16 -3.49 -1.05
C ALA A 119 -6.99 -3.10 -1.99
N LEU A 120 -7.26 -2.27 -3.01
CA LEU A 120 -6.24 -1.80 -3.95
C LEU A 120 -5.13 -1.04 -3.21
N ARG A 121 -3.88 -1.23 -3.68
CA ARG A 121 -2.77 -0.38 -3.25
C ARG A 121 -2.98 1.03 -3.81
N VAL A 122 -2.53 2.05 -3.10
CA VAL A 122 -2.73 3.45 -3.51
C VAL A 122 -2.11 3.76 -4.87
N GLY A 123 -0.94 3.22 -5.19
CA GLY A 123 -0.19 3.55 -6.41
C GLY A 123 0.49 4.91 -6.26
N ASN A 124 1.80 4.96 -6.42
CA ASN A 124 2.53 6.21 -6.55
C ASN A 124 3.00 6.33 -8.00
N GLU A 125 3.22 7.57 -8.44
CA GLU A 125 3.89 7.85 -9.72
C GLU A 125 5.25 7.15 -9.77
N LYS A 126 5.60 6.74 -10.99
CA LYS A 126 6.76 5.93 -11.32
C LYS A 126 7.66 6.72 -12.26
N ASP A 127 8.98 6.59 -12.08
CA ASP A 127 9.95 7.13 -13.03
C ASP A 127 10.01 6.24 -14.29
N ASP A 128 10.49 6.80 -15.41
CA ASP A 128 10.59 6.10 -16.71
C ASP A 128 11.44 4.81 -16.69
N ASP A 129 12.34 4.70 -15.70
CA ASP A 129 13.22 3.53 -15.51
C ASP A 129 12.57 2.39 -14.69
N GLU A 130 11.34 2.59 -14.19
CA GLU A 130 10.59 1.60 -13.43
C GLU A 130 9.59 0.83 -14.30
N ALA A 131 9.24 -0.39 -13.87
CA ALA A 131 8.19 -1.16 -14.54
C ALA A 131 6.84 -0.43 -14.47
N ASP A 132 6.12 -0.38 -15.60
CA ASP A 132 4.78 0.22 -15.72
C ASP A 132 3.76 -0.56 -14.90
N THR A 133 3.69 -0.22 -13.62
CA THR A 133 2.84 -0.85 -12.61
C THR A 133 1.99 0.21 -11.96
N VAL A 134 0.70 -0.08 -11.79
CA VAL A 134 -0.28 0.91 -11.33
C VAL A 134 -0.91 0.50 -10.01
N GLY A 135 -1.42 1.49 -9.29
CA GLY A 135 -2.32 1.32 -8.16
C GLY A 135 -3.53 2.24 -8.32
N CYS A 136 -4.39 2.31 -7.32
CA CYS A 136 -5.68 2.98 -7.41
C CYS A 136 -5.62 4.42 -7.95
N CYS A 137 -4.70 5.26 -7.45
CA CYS A 137 -4.54 6.65 -7.86
C CYS A 137 -3.87 6.80 -9.23
N THR A 138 -3.12 5.79 -9.69
CA THR A 138 -2.39 5.80 -10.96
C THR A 138 -3.02 4.88 -12.00
N LEU A 139 -4.29 4.49 -11.81
CA LEU A 139 -5.03 3.73 -12.81
C LEU A 139 -5.17 4.56 -14.09
N LYS A 140 -4.86 3.95 -15.23
CA LYS A 140 -5.08 4.50 -16.56
C LYS A 140 -6.46 4.10 -17.08
N VAL A 141 -6.96 4.84 -18.07
CA VAL A 141 -8.24 4.57 -18.75
C VAL A 141 -8.31 3.14 -19.31
N GLU A 142 -7.21 2.63 -19.86
CA GLU A 142 -7.14 1.26 -20.41
C GLU A 142 -7.25 0.15 -19.36
N ASN A 143 -7.00 0.47 -18.08
CA ASN A 143 -7.02 -0.51 -17.00
C ASN A 143 -8.43 -0.84 -16.51
N VAL A 144 -9.43 -0.05 -16.89
CA VAL A 144 -10.80 -0.15 -16.37
C VAL A 144 -11.81 -0.10 -17.50
N LYS A 145 -12.70 -1.09 -17.53
CA LYS A 145 -13.82 -1.15 -18.48
C LYS A 145 -15.15 -1.14 -17.73
N ALA A 146 -16.03 -0.24 -18.13
CA ALA A 146 -17.38 -0.16 -17.59
C ALA A 146 -18.35 -1.04 -18.40
N VAL A 147 -18.91 -2.07 -17.77
CA VAL A 147 -19.87 -3.00 -18.38
C VAL A 147 -21.24 -2.79 -17.74
N ASP A 148 -22.25 -2.52 -18.57
CA ASP A 148 -23.62 -2.33 -18.09
C ASP A 148 -24.15 -3.60 -17.41
N PRO A 149 -24.99 -3.49 -16.36
CA PRO A 149 -25.61 -2.25 -15.86
C PRO A 149 -24.79 -1.48 -14.82
N ASN A 150 -23.90 -2.13 -14.07
CA ASN A 150 -23.15 -1.52 -12.96
C ASN A 150 -21.86 -2.28 -12.61
N THR A 151 -21.23 -2.94 -13.58
CA THR A 151 -20.03 -3.75 -13.38
C THR A 151 -18.78 -3.03 -13.89
N LEU A 152 -17.70 -3.12 -13.12
CA LEU A 152 -16.37 -2.66 -13.53
C LEU A 152 -15.45 -3.88 -13.70
N GLU A 153 -14.80 -3.95 -14.86
CA GLU A 153 -13.74 -4.91 -15.16
C GLU A 153 -12.39 -4.20 -15.04
N PHE A 154 -11.54 -4.70 -14.14
CA PHE A 154 -10.18 -4.21 -13.90
C PHE A 154 -9.19 -5.19 -14.50
N ASN A 155 -8.19 -4.70 -15.22
CA ASN A 155 -7.09 -5.50 -15.76
C ASN A 155 -5.82 -4.65 -15.85
N PHE A 156 -4.88 -4.86 -14.93
CA PHE A 156 -3.61 -4.12 -14.90
C PHE A 156 -2.50 -4.89 -14.19
N LEU A 157 -1.26 -4.44 -14.35
CA LEU A 157 -0.12 -4.94 -13.59
C LEU A 157 0.07 -4.10 -12.32
N GLY A 158 -0.02 -4.74 -11.17
CA GLY A 158 0.21 -4.11 -9.87
C GLY A 158 1.66 -4.22 -9.41
N LYS A 159 1.87 -4.06 -8.09
CA LYS A 159 3.19 -4.25 -7.46
C LYS A 159 3.82 -5.59 -7.86
N ASP A 160 5.12 -5.56 -8.12
CA ASP A 160 5.93 -6.73 -8.55
C ASP A 160 5.44 -7.32 -9.89
N SER A 161 4.77 -6.50 -10.71
CA SER A 161 4.18 -6.88 -12.02
C SER A 161 3.18 -8.02 -11.95
N ILE A 162 2.54 -8.21 -10.79
CA ILE A 162 1.47 -9.19 -10.63
C ILE A 162 0.20 -8.65 -11.26
N ARG A 163 -0.39 -9.41 -12.18
CA ARG A 163 -1.63 -9.05 -12.85
C ARG A 163 -2.80 -9.08 -11.87
N TYR A 164 -3.55 -7.98 -11.83
CA TYR A 164 -4.83 -7.87 -11.15
C TYR A 164 -5.93 -7.91 -12.21
N GLU A 165 -6.72 -8.98 -12.21
CA GLU A 165 -7.89 -9.15 -13.06
C GLU A 165 -9.10 -9.37 -12.16
N ASN A 166 -10.09 -8.49 -12.22
CA ASN A 166 -11.28 -8.60 -11.37
C ASN A 166 -12.49 -7.98 -12.05
N LYS A 167 -13.64 -8.64 -11.93
CA LYS A 167 -14.94 -8.14 -12.39
C LYS A 167 -15.84 -7.97 -11.18
N VAL A 168 -16.17 -6.73 -10.87
CA VAL A 168 -16.89 -6.39 -9.64
C VAL A 168 -18.10 -5.51 -9.91
N GLU A 169 -19.23 -5.88 -9.30
CA GLU A 169 -20.42 -5.05 -9.27
C GLU A 169 -20.22 -3.91 -8.26
N VAL A 170 -20.47 -2.68 -8.69
CA VAL A 170 -20.29 -1.49 -7.85
C VAL A 170 -21.61 -0.72 -7.69
N GLU A 171 -21.63 0.19 -6.73
CA GLU A 171 -22.76 1.11 -6.56
C GLU A 171 -22.97 1.95 -7.83
N LEU A 172 -24.23 2.12 -8.24
CA LEU A 172 -24.59 2.86 -9.46
C LEU A 172 -23.96 4.27 -9.54
N PRO A 173 -23.86 5.07 -8.47
CA PRO A 173 -23.16 6.35 -8.51
C PRO A 173 -21.67 6.21 -8.84
N VAL A 174 -21.00 5.18 -8.34
CA VAL A 174 -19.59 4.89 -8.64
C VAL A 174 -19.42 4.50 -10.10
N TYR A 175 -20.27 3.60 -10.60
CA TYR A 175 -20.27 3.18 -12.01
C TYR A 175 -20.44 4.39 -12.94
N LYS A 176 -21.43 5.25 -12.67
CA LYS A 176 -21.68 6.48 -13.43
C LYS A 176 -20.50 7.45 -13.37
N ALA A 177 -19.88 7.63 -12.20
CA ALA A 177 -18.70 8.48 -12.05
C ALA A 177 -17.51 7.97 -12.86
N ILE A 178 -17.24 6.65 -12.82
CA ILE A 178 -16.17 6.04 -13.61
C ILE A 178 -16.44 6.21 -15.12
N LYS A 179 -17.68 5.98 -15.60
CA LYS A 179 -18.05 6.27 -17.00
C LYS A 179 -17.76 7.72 -17.39
N GLN A 180 -18.03 8.68 -16.50
CA GLN A 180 -17.71 10.09 -16.73
C GLN A 180 -16.19 10.32 -16.78
N PHE A 181 -15.42 9.69 -15.89
CA PHE A 181 -13.96 9.84 -15.86
C PHE A 181 -13.25 9.26 -17.09
N LEU A 182 -13.85 8.25 -17.73
CA LEU A 182 -13.36 7.66 -18.99
C LEU A 182 -13.68 8.52 -20.22
N THR A 183 -14.67 9.42 -20.15
CA THR A 183 -15.18 10.15 -21.32
C THR A 183 -14.18 11.19 -21.80
N GLY A 184 -13.86 11.18 -23.10
CA GLY A 184 -12.98 12.16 -23.73
C GLY A 184 -11.48 11.96 -23.46
N LYS A 185 -11.10 10.83 -22.86
CA LYS A 185 -9.70 10.45 -22.58
C LYS A 185 -9.23 9.29 -23.46
N ARG A 186 -7.92 9.22 -23.69
CA ARG A 186 -7.24 8.12 -24.38
C ARG A 186 -6.85 7.04 -23.37
N GLY A 187 -6.56 5.83 -23.87
CA GLY A 187 -6.25 4.67 -23.01
C GLY A 187 -5.09 4.89 -22.03
N SER A 188 -4.06 5.64 -22.45
CA SER A 188 -2.89 5.96 -21.63
C SER A 188 -3.09 7.08 -20.62
N ASP A 189 -4.18 7.84 -20.71
CA ASP A 189 -4.43 8.97 -19.83
C ASP A 189 -4.90 8.46 -18.45
N ASP A 190 -4.64 9.24 -17.39
CA ASP A 190 -5.04 8.87 -16.02
C ASP A 190 -6.56 8.85 -15.86
N LEU A 191 -7.06 7.79 -15.23
CA LEU A 191 -8.47 7.69 -14.83
C LEU A 191 -8.81 8.78 -13.82
N PHE A 192 -7.93 9.01 -12.84
CA PHE A 192 -8.06 10.01 -11.78
C PHE A 192 -7.07 11.17 -11.97
N ASP A 193 -7.27 11.96 -13.03
CA ASP A 193 -6.42 13.09 -13.46
C ASP A 193 -6.33 14.26 -12.45
N MET A 194 -7.22 14.33 -11.47
CA MET A 194 -7.24 15.38 -10.43
C MET A 194 -6.82 14.86 -9.05
N LEU A 195 -6.36 13.60 -8.97
CA LEU A 195 -6.01 12.90 -7.74
C LEU A 195 -4.55 12.47 -7.75
N ASP A 196 -3.89 12.62 -6.59
CA ASP A 196 -2.60 12.02 -6.32
C ASP A 196 -2.61 11.42 -4.90
N THR A 197 -1.58 10.62 -4.59
CA THR A 197 -1.45 9.96 -3.28
C THR A 197 -1.39 10.94 -2.11
N ASN A 198 -0.85 12.14 -2.32
CA ASN A 198 -0.72 13.15 -1.27
C ASN A 198 -2.08 13.74 -0.94
N LYS A 199 -2.87 14.13 -1.95
CA LYS A 199 -4.25 14.61 -1.79
C LYS A 199 -5.14 13.55 -1.14
N LEU A 200 -5.04 12.30 -1.58
CA LEU A 200 -5.82 11.20 -0.98
C LEU A 200 -5.48 11.06 0.51
N ASN A 201 -4.19 10.96 0.87
CA ASN A 201 -3.81 10.79 2.28
C ASN A 201 -4.07 12.05 3.12
N ALA A 202 -4.01 13.25 2.55
CA ALA A 202 -4.41 14.48 3.24
C ALA A 202 -5.90 14.42 3.60
N HIS A 203 -6.75 14.05 2.65
CA HIS A 203 -8.19 13.89 2.91
C HIS A 203 -8.48 12.80 3.94
N LEU A 204 -7.79 11.65 3.87
CA LEU A 204 -7.96 10.57 4.85
C LEU A 204 -7.57 11.01 6.27
N LYS A 205 -6.54 11.84 6.43
CA LYS A 205 -6.13 12.39 7.73
C LYS A 205 -7.19 13.30 8.36
N GLU A 206 -7.98 14.00 7.54
CA GLU A 206 -9.11 14.82 8.02
C GLU A 206 -10.22 13.94 8.60
N LEU A 207 -10.43 12.74 8.04
CA LEU A 207 -11.46 11.80 8.49
C LEU A 207 -11.05 11.03 9.74
N MET A 208 -9.76 10.73 9.88
CA MET A 208 -9.19 10.08 11.05
C MET A 208 -7.71 10.46 11.20
N PRO A 209 -7.28 10.98 12.37
CA PRO A 209 -5.88 11.33 12.61
C PRO A 209 -4.93 10.16 12.35
N GLY A 210 -3.92 10.39 11.50
CA GLY A 210 -2.91 9.39 11.15
C GLY A 210 -3.37 8.30 10.16
N LEU A 211 -4.58 8.42 9.60
CA LEU A 211 -5.08 7.49 8.58
C LEU A 211 -4.34 7.68 7.25
N THR A 212 -4.06 6.56 6.58
CA THR A 212 -3.52 6.52 5.21
C THR A 212 -4.18 5.39 4.45
N ALA A 213 -4.08 5.41 3.12
CA ALA A 213 -4.62 4.35 2.26
C ALA A 213 -4.11 2.94 2.63
N LYS A 214 -2.87 2.84 3.13
CA LYS A 214 -2.26 1.56 3.54
C LYS A 214 -3.01 0.90 4.71
N VAL A 215 -3.61 1.68 5.60
CA VAL A 215 -4.31 1.18 6.80
C VAL A 215 -5.55 0.37 6.41
N PHE A 216 -6.23 0.72 5.31
CA PHE A 216 -7.41 -0.03 4.83
C PHE A 216 -7.09 -1.49 4.52
N ARG A 217 -5.91 -1.76 3.93
CA ARG A 217 -5.50 -3.13 3.60
C ARG A 217 -5.27 -3.97 4.85
N THR A 218 -4.60 -3.41 5.86
CA THR A 218 -4.43 -4.06 7.17
C THR A 218 -5.78 -4.28 7.86
N TYR A 219 -6.64 -3.26 7.87
CA TYR A 219 -7.99 -3.35 8.43
C TYR A 219 -8.83 -4.45 7.77
N ASN A 220 -8.93 -4.45 6.44
CA ASN A 220 -9.71 -5.43 5.69
C ASN A 220 -9.22 -6.86 5.92
N ALA A 221 -7.91 -7.08 5.90
CA ALA A 221 -7.32 -8.40 6.17
C ALA A 221 -7.64 -8.87 7.60
N SER A 222 -7.42 -8.00 8.59
CA SER A 222 -7.65 -8.34 10.00
C SER A 222 -9.12 -8.58 10.33
N ILE A 223 -10.04 -7.73 9.83
CA ILE A 223 -11.47 -7.89 10.13
C ILE A 223 -12.07 -9.10 9.41
N THR A 224 -11.64 -9.37 8.17
CA THR A 224 -12.09 -10.55 7.42
C THR A 224 -11.69 -11.82 8.16
N LEU A 225 -10.44 -11.91 8.64
CA LEU A 225 -9.99 -13.04 9.43
C LEU A 225 -10.75 -13.17 10.76
N ASP A 226 -10.94 -12.08 11.50
CA ASP A 226 -11.71 -12.06 12.76
C ASP A 226 -13.15 -12.55 12.56
N GLU A 227 -13.84 -12.08 11.51
CA GLU A 227 -15.19 -12.53 11.18
C GLU A 227 -15.25 -14.00 10.76
N MET A 228 -14.29 -14.46 9.95
CA MET A 228 -14.20 -15.86 9.53
C MET A 228 -13.98 -16.79 10.72
N VAL A 229 -13.01 -16.45 11.56
CA VAL A 229 -12.68 -17.22 12.77
C VAL A 229 -13.90 -17.32 13.68
N ARG A 230 -14.62 -16.21 13.93
CA ARG A 230 -15.84 -16.22 14.75
C ARG A 230 -16.95 -17.08 14.15
N LYS A 231 -17.15 -17.06 12.83
CA LYS A 231 -18.19 -17.86 12.15
C LYS A 231 -17.91 -19.37 12.20
N HIS A 232 -16.64 -19.76 12.25
CA HIS A 232 -16.23 -21.17 12.18
C HIS A 232 -15.78 -21.77 13.53
N LEU A 233 -15.75 -20.98 14.61
CA LEU A 233 -15.36 -21.46 15.94
C LEU A 233 -16.40 -22.36 16.62
N ASP A 234 -17.62 -22.46 16.11
CA ASP A 234 -18.66 -23.39 16.60
C ASP A 234 -18.39 -24.86 16.21
N LEU A 235 -17.33 -25.15 15.45
CA LEU A 235 -16.92 -26.50 15.11
C LEU A 235 -15.91 -27.00 16.17
N THR A 236 -16.38 -27.86 17.07
CA THR A 236 -15.71 -28.46 18.25
C THR A 236 -14.41 -29.25 17.99
N THR A 237 -13.72 -29.07 16.86
CA THR A 237 -12.50 -29.81 16.53
C THR A 237 -11.42 -28.86 16.01
N CYS A 238 -10.30 -28.78 16.74
CA CYS A 238 -9.14 -27.93 16.44
C CYS A 238 -8.63 -28.09 14.98
N LEU A 239 -8.74 -29.30 14.41
CA LEU A 239 -8.38 -29.60 13.02
C LEU A 239 -9.30 -28.96 11.98
N VAL A 240 -10.61 -28.83 12.26
CA VAL A 240 -11.57 -28.19 11.36
C VAL A 240 -11.36 -26.68 11.34
N CYS A 241 -10.99 -26.08 12.48
CA CYS A 241 -10.59 -24.68 12.55
C CYS A 241 -9.32 -24.41 11.72
N ILE A 242 -8.29 -25.26 11.84
CA ILE A 242 -7.05 -25.13 11.03
C ILE A 242 -7.35 -25.31 9.54
N PHE A 243 -8.17 -26.30 9.17
CA PHE A 243 -8.56 -26.54 7.78
C PHE A 243 -9.42 -25.40 7.20
N ALA A 244 -10.36 -24.85 7.99
CA ALA A 244 -11.17 -23.70 7.58
C ALA A 244 -10.33 -22.41 7.45
N ILE A 245 -9.31 -22.22 8.29
CA ILE A 245 -8.36 -21.10 8.17
C ILE A 245 -7.52 -21.26 6.89
N ASN A 246 -7.05 -22.46 6.58
CA ASN A 246 -6.23 -22.72 5.38
C ASN A 246 -7.04 -22.69 4.07
N MET A 247 -8.21 -23.34 4.02
CA MET A 247 -9.12 -23.35 2.86
C MET A 247 -9.61 -21.96 2.48
N ASN A 248 -9.83 -21.07 3.45
CA ASN A 248 -10.22 -19.69 3.18
C ASN A 248 -9.05 -18.82 2.68
N GLY A 249 -7.80 -19.23 2.93
CA GLY A 249 -6.64 -18.68 2.23
C GLY A 249 -6.60 -19.07 0.76
N GLU A 250 -7.09 -20.27 0.41
CA GLU A 250 -7.10 -20.82 -0.96
C GLU A 250 -8.33 -20.47 -1.79
N GLN A 251 -9.55 -20.44 -1.22
CA GLN A 251 -10.78 -20.15 -1.98
C GLN A 251 -10.93 -18.70 -2.42
N ARG A 252 -10.00 -17.84 -2.01
CA ARG A 252 -9.80 -16.49 -2.56
C ARG A 252 -8.35 -16.29 -2.98
N HIS A 253 -7.79 -17.27 -3.68
CA HIS A 253 -6.45 -17.17 -4.28
C HIS A 253 -6.29 -15.96 -5.21
N GLU A 254 -7.38 -15.31 -5.64
CA GLU A 254 -7.37 -14.04 -6.39
C GLU A 254 -7.39 -12.77 -5.50
N ASP A 255 -7.83 -12.84 -4.24
CA ASP A 255 -7.91 -11.68 -3.32
C ASP A 255 -6.95 -11.74 -2.11
N LEU A 256 -6.36 -12.91 -1.81
CA LEU A 256 -5.54 -13.14 -0.59
C LEU A 256 -4.01 -13.11 -0.79
N ILE A 257 -3.50 -12.69 -1.95
CA ILE A 257 -2.05 -12.46 -2.19
C ILE A 257 -1.52 -11.21 -1.45
N PHE A 258 -2.04 -10.94 -0.26
CA PHE A 258 -1.78 -9.70 0.47
C PHE A 258 -1.44 -9.90 1.95
N VAL A 259 -1.11 -11.13 2.34
CA VAL A 259 -0.52 -11.45 3.64
C VAL A 259 0.81 -12.18 3.45
N VAL A 260 1.80 -11.50 2.87
CA VAL A 260 3.23 -11.45 3.28
C VAL A 260 3.80 -10.14 2.74
#